data_AF-A0A970ZB41-F1
#
_entry.id   AF-A0A970ZB41-F1
#
_cell.length_a   1.000
_cell.length_b   1.000
_cell.length_c   1.000
_cell.angle_alpha   90.00
_cell.angle_beta   90.00
_cell.angle_gamma   90.00
#
_symmetry.space_group_name_H-M   'P 1'
#
loop_
_entity.id
_entity.type
_entity.pdbx_description
1 polymer ?
#
loop_
_entity_poly.entity_id
_entity_poly.type
_entity_poly.pdbx_seq_one_letter_code
_entity_poly.pdbx_strand_id
1 'polypeptide(L)'
;MKKKRWLILFAALALLCAACGKVQTKEEEEPPAGAADTAFPAGPAQEGAEAAPPEQVAQKSGLYDPSIFVIEASGSWRQELAPGYFADYSCELYLDKTDADDNRSAAGLYTGVCWMKTTVDAGEFLTEFLADAPVEMDFSAGGEGICDNLTMHLLDGYVRDPFGDYGIPDGQGGFTAPEKEALAGEGGFIAVGRQAYLDAQARGVGGEQLTHQDGQSGDAEIRYVIQVAPDPGKTASERRAVIYLSDAAGMAVTLEGTWRRLPGAPEDRLAYANENRSGQLLERHLGQ
;
A
#
# COMPACT_ATOMS: atom_id res chain seq x y z
N MET A 1 27.63 -35.27 -11.83
CA MET A 1 26.22 -35.53 -11.47
C MET A 1 25.90 -35.50 -9.97
N LYS A 2 26.85 -35.70 -9.03
CA LYS A 2 26.58 -35.65 -7.58
C LYS A 2 26.53 -34.25 -6.94
N LYS A 3 27.14 -33.22 -7.56
CA LYS A 3 27.21 -31.85 -6.99
C LYS A 3 25.91 -31.03 -7.14
N LYS A 4 25.06 -31.33 -8.13
CA LYS A 4 23.78 -30.62 -8.34
C LYS A 4 22.69 -31.00 -7.32
N ARG A 5 22.70 -32.26 -6.82
CA ARG A 5 21.76 -32.72 -5.78
C ARG A 5 21.97 -32.05 -4.42
N TRP A 6 23.18 -31.56 -4.13
CA TRP A 6 23.46 -30.87 -2.86
C TRP A 6 23.01 -29.41 -2.88
N LEU A 7 23.06 -28.72 -4.02
CA LEU A 7 22.49 -27.36 -4.13
C LEU A 7 20.96 -27.36 -3.93
N ILE A 8 20.28 -28.39 -4.41
CA ILE A 8 18.81 -28.52 -4.34
C ILE A 8 18.35 -28.74 -2.89
N LEU A 9 19.10 -29.50 -2.10
CA LEU A 9 18.81 -29.67 -0.67
C LEU A 9 19.11 -28.40 0.14
N PHE A 10 20.12 -27.62 -0.26
CA PHE A 10 20.48 -26.37 0.41
C PHE A 10 19.50 -25.23 0.12
N ALA A 11 18.89 -25.19 -1.08
CA ALA A 11 17.85 -24.21 -1.39
C ALA A 11 16.56 -24.46 -0.57
N ALA A 12 16.16 -25.73 -0.44
CA ALA A 12 15.03 -26.11 0.43
C ALA A 12 15.32 -25.87 1.92
N LEU A 13 16.58 -26.03 2.36
CA LEU A 13 16.98 -25.80 3.76
C LEU A 13 17.12 -24.30 4.09
N ALA A 14 17.46 -23.44 3.12
CA ALA A 14 17.55 -21.99 3.33
C ALA A 14 16.17 -21.34 3.54
N LEU A 15 15.11 -21.89 2.92
CA LEU A 15 13.73 -21.47 3.14
C LEU A 15 13.19 -21.80 4.54
N LEU A 16 13.79 -22.79 5.23
CA LEU A 16 13.39 -23.22 6.58
C LEU A 16 14.01 -22.40 7.72
N CYS A 17 14.98 -21.52 7.46
CA CYS A 17 15.68 -20.77 8.50
C CYS A 17 15.26 -19.30 8.67
N ALA A 18 14.33 -18.78 7.85
CA ALA A 18 13.86 -17.39 7.95
C ALA A 18 12.65 -17.19 8.88
N ALA A 19 12.04 -18.26 9.40
CA ALA A 19 10.78 -18.22 10.14
C ALA A 19 10.93 -18.38 11.68
N CYS A 20 11.98 -17.83 12.29
CA CYS A 20 12.12 -17.84 13.76
C CYS A 20 12.78 -16.57 14.30
N GLY A 21 11.96 -15.61 14.72
CA GLY A 21 12.37 -14.45 15.51
C GLY A 21 11.22 -13.93 16.36
N LYS A 22 11.05 -14.46 17.58
CA LYS A 22 10.07 -13.99 18.57
C LYS A 22 10.61 -12.76 19.31
N VAL A 23 9.78 -11.73 19.47
CA VAL A 23 10.02 -10.65 20.46
C VAL A 23 8.85 -10.60 21.44
N GLN A 24 9.19 -10.64 22.73
CA GLN A 24 8.30 -10.55 23.89
C GLN A 24 8.05 -9.06 24.23
N THR A 25 6.81 -8.72 24.62
CA THR A 25 6.55 -7.46 25.33
C THR A 25 5.73 -7.74 26.58
N LYS A 26 6.18 -7.12 27.68
CA LYS A 26 5.76 -7.30 29.07
C LYS A 26 4.86 -6.13 29.47
N GLU A 27 3.82 -6.42 30.26
CA GLU A 27 2.92 -5.45 30.92
C GLU A 27 3.60 -4.63 32.04
N GLU A 28 3.04 -3.44 32.30
CA GLU A 28 2.91 -2.68 33.57
C GLU A 28 2.67 -1.18 33.19
N GLU A 29 1.93 -0.30 33.86
CA GLU A 29 0.91 -0.26 34.93
C GLU A 29 0.48 1.24 34.97
N GLU A 30 -0.79 1.55 35.26
CA GLU A 30 -1.32 2.91 35.61
C GLU A 30 -0.97 3.24 37.10
N PRO A 31 -1.34 4.37 37.78
CA PRO A 31 -2.04 5.64 37.46
C PRO A 31 -1.34 6.87 38.18
N PRO A 32 -1.96 7.94 38.79
CA PRO A 32 -3.30 8.57 38.72
C PRO A 32 -3.36 10.15 38.69
N ALA A 33 -4.59 10.65 38.44
CA ALA A 33 -5.33 11.80 39.03
C ALA A 33 -4.84 13.27 39.03
N GLY A 34 -5.76 14.19 38.69
CA GLY A 34 -5.76 15.60 39.13
C GLY A 34 -6.78 16.50 38.43
N ALA A 35 -7.73 17.07 39.18
CA ALA A 35 -8.91 17.83 38.73
C ALA A 35 -8.71 19.35 38.58
N ALA A 36 -9.61 20.04 37.86
CA ALA A 36 -10.27 21.30 38.28
C ALA A 36 -11.31 21.82 37.27
N ASP A 37 -12.43 22.32 37.83
CA ASP A 37 -13.63 22.91 37.22
C ASP A 37 -13.42 24.24 36.46
N THR A 38 -14.35 24.60 35.56
CA THR A 38 -15.26 25.78 35.70
C THR A 38 -16.21 25.97 34.51
N ALA A 39 -17.35 26.59 34.79
CA ALA A 39 -18.62 26.58 34.06
C ALA A 39 -18.97 27.90 33.32
N PHE A 40 -19.58 27.77 32.11
CA PHE A 40 -20.79 28.43 31.52
C PHE A 40 -21.00 29.98 31.59
N PRO A 41 -21.73 30.65 30.65
CA PRO A 41 -23.06 30.21 30.17
C PRO A 41 -23.48 30.49 28.71
N ALA A 42 -24.59 29.82 28.36
CA ALA A 42 -25.38 29.93 27.13
C ALA A 42 -26.46 31.02 27.21
N GLY A 43 -26.89 31.51 26.04
CA GLY A 43 -28.07 32.35 25.82
C GLY A 43 -28.30 32.58 24.30
N PRO A 44 -29.52 32.91 23.85
CA PRO A 44 -30.41 31.96 23.18
C PRO A 44 -30.55 32.13 21.65
N ALA A 45 -31.13 31.11 21.02
CA ALA A 45 -31.52 31.04 19.60
C ALA A 45 -33.01 31.39 19.37
N GLN A 46 -33.31 32.00 18.23
CA GLN A 46 -34.55 31.95 17.42
C GLN A 46 -34.43 33.02 16.31
N GLU A 47 -34.98 32.94 15.10
CA GLU A 47 -35.54 31.90 14.21
C GLU A 47 -35.78 32.70 12.90
N GLY A 48 -35.54 32.14 11.71
CA GLY A 48 -35.79 32.90 10.48
C GLY A 48 -35.57 32.15 9.16
N ALA A 49 -36.66 31.54 8.68
CA ALA A 49 -36.99 31.19 7.29
C ALA A 49 -36.14 30.11 6.58
N GLU A 50 -36.77 28.94 6.40
CA GLU A 50 -36.41 27.94 5.39
C GLU A 50 -36.43 28.56 3.99
N ALA A 51 -35.26 28.67 3.38
CA ALA A 51 -35.11 28.74 1.93
C ALA A 51 -34.76 27.32 1.45
N ALA A 52 -35.49 26.83 0.46
CA ALA A 52 -35.19 25.55 -0.19
C ALA A 52 -33.72 25.51 -0.67
N PRO A 53 -33.00 24.38 -0.50
CA PRO A 53 -31.59 24.34 -0.86
C PRO A 53 -31.46 24.47 -2.39
N PRO A 54 -30.62 25.38 -2.90
CA PRO A 54 -30.30 25.39 -4.31
C PRO A 54 -29.59 24.08 -4.67
N GLU A 55 -29.92 23.51 -5.82
CA GLU A 55 -29.18 22.40 -6.41
C GLU A 55 -27.68 22.72 -6.37
N GLN A 56 -26.90 21.89 -5.67
CA GLN A 56 -25.45 22.01 -5.59
C GLN A 56 -24.87 21.81 -6.99
N VAL A 57 -24.74 22.91 -7.74
CA VAL A 57 -23.78 23.02 -8.81
C VAL A 57 -22.42 22.76 -8.15
N ALA A 58 -21.77 21.65 -8.48
CA ALA A 58 -20.46 21.29 -7.94
C ALA A 58 -19.52 22.51 -8.03
N GLN A 59 -19.31 23.19 -6.91
CA GLN A 59 -18.45 24.35 -6.85
C GLN A 59 -17.04 23.88 -7.14
N LYS A 60 -16.41 24.46 -8.17
CA LYS A 60 -14.98 24.28 -8.40
C LYS A 60 -14.25 24.92 -7.21
N SER A 61 -13.55 24.13 -6.42
CA SER A 61 -12.74 24.62 -5.30
C SER A 61 -11.72 25.64 -5.78
N GLY A 62 -11.76 26.85 -5.22
CA GLY A 62 -10.81 27.92 -5.45
C GLY A 62 -9.45 27.65 -4.79
N LEU A 63 -8.45 28.44 -5.16
CA LEU A 63 -7.05 28.27 -4.74
C LEU A 63 -6.84 28.13 -3.21
N TYR A 64 -7.63 28.82 -2.41
CA TYR A 64 -7.50 28.86 -0.94
C TYR A 64 -8.68 28.20 -0.20
N ASP A 65 -9.53 27.50 -0.95
CA ASP A 65 -10.66 26.83 -0.35
C ASP A 65 -10.17 25.56 0.36
N PRO A 66 -10.64 25.30 1.59
CA PRO A 66 -10.40 24.04 2.27
C PRO A 66 -10.73 22.88 1.33
N SER A 67 -9.82 21.92 1.23
CA SER A 67 -9.92 20.81 0.30
C SER A 67 -9.51 19.51 0.96
N ILE A 68 -10.08 18.42 0.50
CA ILE A 68 -9.62 17.06 0.81
C ILE A 68 -8.75 16.61 -0.36
N PHE A 69 -7.60 16.05 -0.07
CA PHE A 69 -6.69 15.55 -1.10
C PHE A 69 -6.64 14.04 -1.03
N VAL A 70 -6.84 13.37 -2.16
CA VAL A 70 -6.96 11.92 -2.23
C VAL A 70 -5.98 11.39 -3.26
N ILE A 71 -5.33 10.26 -2.98
CA ILE A 71 -4.52 9.52 -3.94
C ILE A 71 -5.04 8.09 -3.97
N GLU A 72 -5.39 7.64 -5.17
CA GLU A 72 -5.80 6.26 -5.44
C GLU A 72 -4.86 5.67 -6.47
N ALA A 73 -4.29 4.49 -6.20
CA ALA A 73 -3.45 3.76 -7.14
C ALA A 73 -3.77 2.28 -7.07
N SER A 74 -3.75 1.61 -8.21
CA SER A 74 -3.93 0.17 -8.28
C SER A 74 -3.20 -0.40 -9.48
N GLY A 75 -2.70 -1.62 -9.38
CA GLY A 75 -2.08 -2.30 -10.50
C GLY A 75 -1.80 -3.76 -10.24
N SER A 76 -1.62 -4.49 -11.33
CA SER A 76 -1.17 -5.88 -11.31
C SER A 76 0.02 -6.02 -12.25
N TRP A 77 1.01 -6.79 -11.84
CA TRP A 77 2.22 -7.03 -12.64
C TRP A 77 2.74 -8.44 -12.42
N ARG A 78 3.53 -8.92 -13.37
CA ARG A 78 4.20 -10.22 -13.30
C ARG A 78 5.71 -10.00 -13.27
N GLN A 79 6.38 -10.67 -12.35
CA GLN A 79 7.82 -10.67 -12.21
C GLN A 79 8.36 -12.08 -12.41
N GLU A 80 9.37 -12.22 -13.26
CA GLU A 80 10.13 -13.47 -13.36
C GLU A 80 11.16 -13.54 -12.23
N LEU A 81 11.02 -14.53 -11.36
CA LEU A 81 11.92 -14.77 -10.22
C LEU A 81 13.08 -15.68 -10.61
N ALA A 82 12.83 -16.62 -11.52
CA ALA A 82 13.81 -17.48 -12.18
C ALA A 82 13.21 -17.94 -13.53
N PRO A 83 14.01 -18.51 -14.47
CA PRO A 83 13.49 -19.01 -15.73
C PRO A 83 12.26 -19.91 -15.56
N GLY A 84 11.11 -19.49 -16.10
CA GLY A 84 9.85 -20.22 -16.01
C GLY A 84 9.16 -20.21 -14.63
N TYR A 85 9.65 -19.39 -13.69
CA TYR A 85 9.14 -19.24 -12.33
C TYR A 85 8.77 -17.78 -12.07
N PHE A 86 7.48 -17.52 -11.96
CA PHE A 86 6.92 -16.17 -11.94
C PHE A 86 6.15 -15.90 -10.66
N ALA A 87 6.13 -14.62 -10.26
CA ALA A 87 5.21 -14.09 -9.27
C ALA A 87 4.28 -13.08 -9.93
N ASP A 88 2.97 -13.31 -9.78
CA ASP A 88 1.91 -12.41 -10.20
C ASP A 88 1.45 -11.62 -8.97
N TYR A 89 1.57 -10.31 -9.04
CA TYR A 89 1.24 -9.38 -7.97
C TYR A 89 -0.01 -8.57 -8.30
N SER A 90 -0.71 -8.12 -7.26
CA SER A 90 -1.76 -7.10 -7.34
C SER A 90 -1.65 -6.18 -6.13
N CYS A 91 -1.87 -4.90 -6.35
CA CYS A 91 -1.79 -3.88 -5.31
C CYS A 91 -2.94 -2.87 -5.47
N GLU A 92 -3.53 -2.48 -4.35
CA GLU A 92 -4.43 -1.32 -4.24
C GLU A 92 -3.95 -0.44 -3.09
N LEU A 93 -3.87 0.87 -3.34
CA LEU A 93 -3.42 1.87 -2.40
C LEU A 93 -4.39 3.05 -2.41
N TYR A 94 -4.76 3.46 -1.21
CA TYR A 94 -5.61 4.60 -0.96
C TYR A 94 -4.98 5.49 0.11
N LEU A 95 -4.92 6.79 -0.15
CA LEU A 95 -4.39 7.79 0.75
C LEU A 95 -5.26 9.03 0.71
N ASP A 96 -5.42 9.68 1.85
CA ASP A 96 -6.03 11.00 1.91
C ASP A 96 -5.40 11.92 2.94
N LYS A 97 -5.68 13.22 2.77
CA LYS A 97 -5.31 14.29 3.68
C LYS A 97 -6.55 15.11 3.97
N THR A 98 -7.00 15.04 5.22
CA THR A 98 -8.18 15.73 5.74
C THR A 98 -7.81 16.53 7.00
N ASP A 99 -6.84 17.44 6.93
CA ASP A 99 -6.42 18.23 8.09
C ASP A 99 -7.57 19.12 8.61
N ALA A 100 -7.74 19.13 9.93
CA ALA A 100 -8.77 19.93 10.57
C ALA A 100 -8.52 21.44 10.41
N ASP A 101 -7.24 21.84 10.44
CA ASP A 101 -6.80 23.22 10.66
C ASP A 101 -6.16 23.90 9.43
N ASP A 102 -5.58 23.12 8.49
CA ASP A 102 -5.02 23.66 7.24
C ASP A 102 -5.16 22.68 6.05
N ASN A 103 -6.32 22.76 5.40
CA ASN A 103 -6.65 22.01 4.19
C ASN A 103 -6.52 22.83 2.90
N ARG A 104 -5.73 23.91 2.94
CA ARG A 104 -5.51 24.76 1.75
C ARG A 104 -4.28 24.34 0.94
N SER A 105 -3.41 23.53 1.55
CA SER A 105 -2.21 23.00 0.91
C SER A 105 -2.31 21.50 0.68
N ALA A 106 -1.95 21.10 -0.54
CA ALA A 106 -1.81 19.70 -0.94
C ALA A 106 -0.55 19.03 -0.36
N ALA A 107 0.45 19.81 0.05
CA ALA A 107 1.62 19.30 0.75
C ALA A 107 1.27 18.99 2.21
N GLY A 108 1.81 17.91 2.75
CA GLY A 108 1.59 17.48 4.13
C GLY A 108 1.48 15.96 4.25
N LEU A 109 0.94 15.53 5.39
CA LEU A 109 0.80 14.12 5.73
C LEU A 109 -0.47 13.54 5.12
N TYR A 110 -0.32 12.46 4.37
CA TYR A 110 -1.42 11.63 3.88
C TYR A 110 -1.47 10.36 4.71
N THR A 111 -2.68 9.90 5.02
CA THR A 111 -2.96 8.68 5.76
C THR A 111 -3.84 7.76 4.92
N GLY A 112 -3.74 6.44 5.10
CA GLY A 112 -4.65 5.53 4.41
C GLY A 112 -4.24 4.08 4.54
N VAL A 113 -4.45 3.33 3.46
CA VAL A 113 -4.33 1.87 3.45
C VAL A 113 -3.65 1.37 2.18
N CYS A 114 -2.91 0.28 2.31
CA CYS A 114 -2.32 -0.44 1.19
C CYS A 114 -2.63 -1.92 1.34
N TRP A 115 -3.13 -2.52 0.26
CA TRP A 115 -3.36 -3.95 0.13
C TRP A 115 -2.49 -4.50 -0.99
N MET A 116 -1.89 -5.66 -0.75
CA MET A 116 -1.05 -6.35 -1.72
C MET A 116 -1.32 -7.85 -1.69
N LYS A 117 -1.36 -8.47 -2.87
CA LYS A 117 -1.49 -9.92 -3.06
C LYS A 117 -0.44 -10.42 -4.03
N THR A 118 0.06 -11.61 -3.78
CA THR A 118 1.00 -12.32 -4.64
C THR A 118 0.55 -13.76 -4.84
N THR A 119 0.69 -14.28 -6.05
CA THR A 119 0.59 -15.70 -6.37
C THR A 119 1.78 -16.13 -7.21
N VAL A 120 2.23 -17.35 -7.03
CA VAL A 120 3.38 -17.91 -7.75
C VAL A 120 2.89 -18.86 -8.84
N ASP A 121 3.47 -18.71 -10.03
CA ASP A 121 3.31 -19.61 -11.16
C ASP A 121 4.65 -20.28 -11.48
N ALA A 122 4.74 -21.57 -11.18
CA ALA A 122 5.94 -22.38 -11.40
C ALA A 122 5.81 -23.36 -12.57
N GLY A 123 4.73 -23.32 -13.35
CA GLY A 123 4.39 -24.40 -14.28
C GLY A 123 5.48 -24.69 -15.33
N GLU A 124 6.04 -23.64 -15.92
CA GLU A 124 7.13 -23.77 -16.90
C GLU A 124 8.41 -24.30 -16.25
N PHE A 125 8.80 -23.72 -15.12
CA PHE A 125 9.94 -24.17 -14.34
C PHE A 125 9.83 -25.65 -13.95
N LEU A 126 8.65 -26.10 -13.51
CA LEU A 126 8.42 -27.50 -13.15
C LEU A 126 8.52 -28.42 -14.36
N THR A 127 7.96 -28.00 -15.49
CA THR A 127 8.02 -28.77 -16.74
C THR A 127 9.47 -28.98 -17.18
N GLU A 128 10.29 -27.93 -17.14
CA GLU A 128 11.72 -28.03 -17.48
C GLU A 128 12.50 -28.84 -16.43
N PHE A 129 12.22 -28.62 -15.14
CA PHE A 129 12.91 -29.28 -14.04
C PHE A 129 12.68 -30.80 -14.02
N LEU A 130 11.45 -31.23 -14.28
CA LEU A 130 11.07 -32.63 -14.31
C LEU A 130 11.48 -33.31 -15.62
N ALA A 131 11.42 -32.59 -16.75
CA ALA A 131 11.70 -33.13 -18.08
C ALA A 131 10.97 -34.47 -18.32
N ASP A 132 11.70 -35.57 -18.52
CA ASP A 132 11.14 -36.92 -18.73
C ASP A 132 10.97 -37.74 -17.42
N ALA A 133 11.10 -37.12 -16.25
CA ALA A 133 10.91 -37.82 -14.99
C ALA A 133 9.46 -38.32 -14.88
N PRO A 134 9.22 -39.58 -14.47
CA PRO A 134 7.89 -40.15 -14.35
C PRO A 134 7.23 -39.72 -13.02
N VAL A 135 7.14 -38.41 -12.83
CA VAL A 135 6.61 -37.74 -11.64
C VAL A 135 5.70 -36.61 -12.11
N GLU A 136 4.47 -36.59 -11.60
CA GLU A 136 3.58 -35.44 -11.71
C GLU A 136 3.82 -34.55 -10.50
N MET A 137 3.95 -33.24 -10.69
CA MET A 137 4.16 -32.29 -9.59
C MET A 137 3.31 -31.05 -9.80
N ASP A 138 2.69 -30.60 -8.71
CA ASP A 138 1.95 -29.35 -8.59
C ASP A 138 2.63 -28.49 -7.51
N PHE A 139 2.70 -27.19 -7.78
CA PHE A 139 3.22 -26.21 -6.84
C PHE A 139 2.35 -24.96 -6.92
N SER A 140 1.78 -24.58 -5.79
CA SER A 140 1.03 -23.34 -5.62
C SER A 140 1.50 -22.63 -4.37
N ALA A 141 1.85 -21.36 -4.51
CA ALA A 141 2.19 -20.52 -3.37
C ALA A 141 1.64 -19.11 -3.57
N GLY A 142 1.39 -18.42 -2.48
CA GLY A 142 0.90 -17.07 -2.54
C GLY A 142 0.70 -16.47 -1.15
N GLY A 143 0.33 -15.21 -1.13
CA GLY A 143 0.06 -14.51 0.11
C GLY A 143 -0.56 -13.15 -0.11
N GLU A 144 -1.04 -12.60 1.00
CA GLU A 144 -1.74 -11.34 1.07
C GLU A 144 -1.23 -10.55 2.28
N GLY A 145 -0.92 -9.27 2.05
CA GLY A 145 -0.40 -8.36 3.04
C GLY A 145 -1.16 -7.05 3.05
N ILE A 146 -1.22 -6.42 4.22
CA ILE A 146 -1.95 -5.16 4.40
C ILE A 146 -1.23 -4.19 5.33
N CYS A 147 -1.27 -2.91 4.99
CA CYS A 147 -0.94 -1.80 5.88
C CYS A 147 -2.22 -0.97 6.05
N ASP A 148 -2.83 -1.03 7.23
CA ASP A 148 -4.09 -0.33 7.54
C ASP A 148 -3.89 1.07 8.14
N ASN A 149 -2.63 1.47 8.33
CA ASN A 149 -2.19 2.73 8.91
C ASN A 149 -1.08 3.39 8.09
N LEU A 150 -1.16 3.28 6.76
CA LEU A 150 -0.17 3.83 5.84
C LEU A 150 -0.06 5.34 6.02
N THR A 151 1.17 5.85 6.10
CA THR A 151 1.44 7.28 6.14
C THR A 151 2.46 7.68 5.08
N MET A 152 2.18 8.76 4.35
CA MET A 152 3.09 9.33 3.35
C MET A 152 3.16 10.84 3.50
N HIS A 153 4.37 11.37 3.68
CA HIS A 153 4.57 12.82 3.80
C HIS A 153 5.01 13.40 2.46
N LEU A 154 4.15 14.20 1.82
CA LEU A 154 4.38 14.75 0.50
C LEU A 154 4.71 16.23 0.56
N LEU A 155 5.86 16.62 -0.01
CA LEU A 155 6.35 17.99 -0.03
C LEU A 155 6.66 18.43 -1.47
N ASP A 156 6.41 19.71 -1.75
CA ASP A 156 6.87 20.34 -2.98
C ASP A 156 8.37 20.69 -2.91
N GLY A 157 8.98 21.00 -4.05
CA GLY A 157 10.40 21.34 -4.15
C GLY A 157 10.81 22.67 -3.51
N TYR A 158 9.90 23.42 -2.89
CA TYR A 158 10.25 24.62 -2.12
C TYR A 158 10.63 24.29 -0.67
N VAL A 159 10.15 23.16 -0.14
CA VAL A 159 10.34 22.75 1.26
C VAL A 159 10.85 21.31 1.42
N ARG A 160 10.81 20.51 0.35
CA ARG A 160 11.36 19.14 0.32
C ARG A 160 12.87 19.15 0.58
N ASP A 161 13.36 18.11 1.25
CA ASP A 161 14.79 17.94 1.52
C ASP A 161 15.56 17.86 0.17
N PRO A 162 16.53 18.74 -0.09
CA PRO A 162 17.30 18.69 -1.33
C PRO A 162 18.20 17.43 -1.43
N PHE A 163 18.39 16.68 -0.35
CA PHE A 163 19.22 15.47 -0.32
C PHE A 163 18.43 14.15 -0.32
N GLY A 164 17.10 14.19 -0.30
CA GLY A 164 16.25 12.98 -0.35
C GLY A 164 16.22 12.34 -1.74
N ASP A 165 15.94 11.03 -1.80
CA ASP A 165 15.90 10.26 -3.03
C ASP A 165 14.47 10.11 -3.57
N TYR A 166 14.03 11.13 -4.28
CA TYR A 166 12.70 11.17 -4.86
C TYR A 166 12.63 10.63 -6.28
N GLY A 167 13.68 9.98 -6.79
CA GLY A 167 13.73 9.49 -8.16
C GLY A 167 12.82 8.28 -8.37
N ILE A 168 12.03 8.29 -9.45
CA ILE A 168 11.29 7.10 -9.90
C ILE A 168 11.98 6.53 -11.15
N PRO A 169 12.29 5.22 -11.22
CA PRO A 169 12.90 4.61 -12.40
C PRO A 169 12.13 4.93 -13.69
N ASP A 170 12.86 5.29 -14.75
CA ASP A 170 12.28 5.68 -16.04
C ASP A 170 12.10 4.50 -17.03
N GLY A 171 12.47 3.29 -16.61
CA GLY A 171 12.45 2.07 -17.44
C GLY A 171 13.59 1.97 -18.46
N GLN A 172 14.46 2.98 -18.56
CA GLN A 172 15.64 3.04 -19.44
C GLN A 172 16.96 2.92 -18.67
N GLY A 173 16.89 2.55 -17.39
CA GLY A 173 18.04 2.48 -16.50
C GLY A 173 18.41 3.81 -15.84
N GLY A 174 17.58 4.85 -16.01
CA GLY A 174 17.68 6.12 -15.32
C GLY A 174 16.55 6.34 -14.32
N PHE A 175 16.48 7.56 -13.80
CA PHE A 175 15.47 7.99 -12.84
C PHE A 175 14.89 9.34 -13.29
N THR A 176 13.58 9.50 -13.11
CA THR A 176 12.89 10.77 -13.27
C THR A 176 12.78 11.45 -11.91
N ALA A 177 13.43 12.60 -11.76
CA ALA A 177 13.30 13.44 -10.57
C ALA A 177 12.00 14.26 -10.62
N PRO A 178 11.35 14.53 -9.48
CA PRO A 178 10.18 15.37 -9.43
C PRO A 178 10.52 16.82 -9.79
N GLU A 179 9.63 17.46 -10.55
CA GLU A 179 9.69 18.89 -10.78
C GLU A 179 9.55 19.68 -9.47
N LYS A 180 9.88 20.98 -9.52
CA LYS A 180 9.86 21.85 -8.34
C LYS A 180 8.44 21.99 -7.76
N GLU A 181 7.42 22.14 -8.59
CA GLU A 181 6.01 22.24 -8.19
C GLU A 181 5.33 20.86 -8.02
N ALA A 182 6.05 19.76 -8.27
CA ALA A 182 5.55 18.41 -8.03
C ALA A 182 5.64 18.08 -6.53
N LEU A 183 4.58 17.44 -6.01
CA LEU A 183 4.64 16.86 -4.67
C LEU A 183 5.45 15.57 -4.78
N ALA A 184 6.33 15.33 -3.81
CA ALA A 184 7.03 14.07 -3.71
C ALA A 184 7.26 13.67 -2.26
N GLY A 185 7.38 12.37 -2.03
CA GLY A 185 7.70 11.79 -0.74
C GLY A 185 8.43 10.47 -0.93
N GLU A 186 9.22 10.10 0.07
CA GLU A 186 9.91 8.81 0.15
C GLU A 186 9.73 8.25 1.56
N GLY A 187 9.81 6.93 1.70
CA GLY A 187 9.76 6.28 3.00
C GLY A 187 9.57 4.78 2.90
N GLY A 188 9.06 4.19 3.98
CA GLY A 188 8.69 2.79 4.01
C GLY A 188 7.53 2.53 4.94
N PHE A 189 6.88 1.38 4.76
CA PHE A 189 5.81 0.87 5.59
C PHE A 189 5.90 -0.65 5.70
N ILE A 190 5.20 -1.21 6.67
CA ILE A 190 5.11 -2.66 6.86
C ILE A 190 3.76 -3.13 6.34
N ALA A 191 3.78 -4.04 5.37
CA ALA A 191 2.61 -4.81 4.98
C ALA A 191 2.56 -6.07 5.87
N VAL A 192 1.61 -6.10 6.79
CA VAL A 192 1.40 -7.21 7.72
C VAL A 192 0.78 -8.38 6.98
N GLY A 193 1.42 -9.55 7.04
CA GLY A 193 0.97 -10.76 6.34
C GLY A 193 -0.32 -11.31 6.95
N ARG A 194 -1.42 -11.28 6.19
CA ARG A 194 -2.73 -11.78 6.65
C ARG A 194 -2.96 -13.23 6.29
N GLN A 195 -2.58 -13.60 5.09
CA GLN A 195 -2.69 -14.97 4.59
C GLN A 195 -1.43 -15.30 3.82
N ALA A 196 -0.94 -16.51 3.99
CA ALA A 196 0.06 -17.10 3.13
C ALA A 196 -0.28 -18.56 2.95
N TYR A 197 0.11 -19.12 1.83
CA TYR A 197 0.00 -20.54 1.59
C TYR A 197 1.14 -21.01 0.70
N LEU A 198 1.53 -22.25 0.94
CA LEU A 198 2.39 -23.05 0.09
C LEU A 198 1.78 -24.44 0.06
N ASP A 199 1.47 -24.94 -1.13
CA ASP A 199 1.04 -26.30 -1.39
C ASP A 199 1.95 -26.90 -2.46
N ALA A 200 2.61 -28.00 -2.12
CA ALA A 200 3.45 -28.75 -3.03
C ALA A 200 3.02 -30.21 -3.00
N GLN A 201 2.68 -30.74 -4.18
CA GLN A 201 2.22 -32.12 -4.35
C GLN A 201 3.07 -32.80 -5.41
N ALA A 202 3.55 -34.00 -5.14
CA ALA A 202 4.26 -34.81 -6.11
C ALA A 202 3.77 -36.26 -6.07
N ARG A 203 3.63 -36.88 -7.25
CA ARG A 203 3.21 -38.27 -7.40
C ARG A 203 4.08 -39.01 -8.40
N GLY A 204 4.67 -40.11 -7.97
CA GLY A 204 5.40 -41.04 -8.83
C GLY A 204 4.48 -42.06 -9.51
N VAL A 205 4.90 -42.56 -10.67
CA VAL A 205 4.22 -43.68 -11.36
C VAL A 205 4.17 -44.98 -10.54
N GLY A 206 5.08 -45.13 -9.56
CA GLY A 206 5.10 -46.25 -8.60
C GLY A 206 4.05 -46.15 -7.49
N GLY A 207 3.28 -45.05 -7.45
CA GLY A 207 2.26 -44.79 -6.44
C GLY A 207 2.76 -44.01 -5.22
N GLU A 208 4.05 -43.63 -5.18
CA GLU A 208 4.59 -42.75 -4.15
C GLU A 208 3.94 -41.37 -4.22
N GLN A 209 3.62 -40.81 -3.06
CA GLN A 209 3.04 -39.48 -2.94
C GLN A 209 3.79 -38.67 -1.89
N LEU A 210 4.02 -37.40 -2.20
CA LEU A 210 4.52 -36.39 -1.27
C LEU A 210 3.56 -35.21 -1.31
N THR A 211 3.13 -34.78 -0.12
CA THR A 211 2.34 -33.56 0.05
C THR A 211 3.00 -32.72 1.13
N HIS A 212 3.18 -31.45 0.86
CA HIS A 212 3.65 -30.47 1.82
C HIS A 212 2.76 -29.24 1.75
N GLN A 213 2.27 -28.81 2.92
CA GLN A 213 1.45 -27.61 3.06
C GLN A 213 2.01 -26.77 4.20
N ASP A 214 2.11 -25.46 3.96
CA ASP A 214 2.45 -24.46 4.95
C ASP A 214 1.56 -23.21 4.75
N GLY A 215 1.33 -22.47 5.82
CA GLY A 215 0.50 -21.26 5.82
C GLY A 215 1.06 -20.13 6.67
N GLN A 216 2.35 -20.19 7.04
CA GLN A 216 2.98 -19.13 7.80
C GLN A 216 3.09 -17.85 6.97
N SER A 217 2.42 -16.79 7.44
CA SER A 217 2.60 -15.45 6.91
C SER A 217 3.70 -14.71 7.66
N GLY A 218 4.42 -13.85 6.94
CA GLY A 218 5.38 -12.91 7.50
C GLY A 218 5.07 -11.50 7.03
N ASP A 219 5.63 -10.53 7.74
CA ASP A 219 5.50 -9.12 7.39
C ASP A 219 6.51 -8.75 6.31
N ALA A 220 6.12 -7.85 5.41
CA ALA A 220 6.99 -7.33 4.35
C ALA A 220 7.27 -5.85 4.58
N GLU A 221 8.54 -5.47 4.60
CA GLU A 221 8.97 -4.07 4.58
C GLU A 221 8.99 -3.56 3.14
N ILE A 222 8.13 -2.60 2.85
CA ILE A 222 7.99 -1.98 1.53
C ILE A 222 8.53 -0.56 1.60
N ARG A 223 9.45 -0.23 0.70
CA ARG A 223 9.91 1.14 0.45
C ARG A 223 9.07 1.76 -0.65
N TYR A 224 8.81 3.06 -0.53
CA TYR A 224 8.10 3.81 -1.55
C TYR A 224 8.84 5.09 -1.93
N VAL A 225 8.66 5.48 -3.19
CA VAL A 225 8.84 6.84 -3.68
C VAL A 225 7.59 7.22 -4.44
N ILE A 226 7.00 8.37 -4.11
CA ILE A 226 5.76 8.84 -4.74
C ILE A 226 5.98 10.24 -5.31
N GLN A 227 5.45 10.47 -6.50
CA GLN A 227 5.44 11.78 -7.15
C GLN A 227 4.03 12.11 -7.66
N VAL A 228 3.58 13.34 -7.44
CA VAL A 228 2.35 13.89 -8.04
C VAL A 228 2.75 15.00 -9.02
N ALA A 229 2.40 14.82 -10.29
CA ALA A 229 2.73 15.71 -11.40
C ALA A 229 2.46 17.18 -11.05
N PRO A 230 3.28 18.18 -11.41
CA PRO A 230 3.23 19.55 -10.88
C PRO A 230 1.88 20.28 -11.10
N ASP A 231 1.58 21.24 -10.23
CA ASP A 231 0.44 22.17 -10.40
C ASP A 231 0.85 23.63 -10.12
N PRO A 232 1.52 24.30 -11.07
CA PRO A 232 1.98 25.67 -10.90
C PRO A 232 0.84 26.66 -10.67
N GLY A 233 -0.35 26.36 -11.21
CA GLY A 233 -1.55 27.18 -11.05
C GLY A 233 -2.29 26.94 -9.74
N LYS A 234 -2.02 25.82 -9.06
CA LYS A 234 -2.71 25.37 -7.84
C LYS A 234 -4.23 25.28 -8.00
N THR A 235 -4.67 24.98 -9.22
CA THR A 235 -6.08 24.91 -9.63
C THR A 235 -6.50 23.52 -10.10
N ALA A 236 -5.57 22.57 -10.14
CA ALA A 236 -5.87 21.23 -10.61
C ALA A 236 -6.83 20.53 -9.64
N SER A 237 -7.92 19.99 -10.17
CA SER A 237 -8.81 19.08 -9.44
C SER A 237 -8.33 17.63 -9.50
N GLU A 238 -7.49 17.31 -10.48
CA GLU A 238 -6.95 15.97 -10.72
C GLU A 238 -5.52 16.09 -11.27
N ARG A 239 -4.62 15.23 -10.81
CA ARG A 239 -3.20 15.17 -11.21
C ARG A 239 -2.76 13.71 -11.28
N ARG A 240 -1.82 13.38 -12.16
CA ARG A 240 -1.21 12.05 -12.18
C ARG A 240 -0.38 11.85 -10.92
N ALA A 241 -0.57 10.73 -10.24
CA ALA A 241 0.31 10.22 -9.19
C ALA A 241 1.08 9.01 -9.72
N VAL A 242 2.35 8.89 -9.35
CA VAL A 242 3.19 7.75 -9.70
C VAL A 242 3.84 7.27 -8.42
N ILE A 243 3.72 5.98 -8.12
CA ILE A 243 4.21 5.37 -6.88
C ILE A 243 5.14 4.24 -7.27
N TYR A 244 6.42 4.39 -6.94
CA TYR A 244 7.39 3.31 -7.03
C TYR A 244 7.43 2.56 -5.70
N LEU A 245 7.20 1.25 -5.73
CA LEU A 245 7.29 0.35 -4.58
C LEU A 245 8.45 -0.61 -4.79
N SER A 246 9.18 -0.91 -3.71
CA SER A 246 10.23 -1.93 -3.73
C SER A 246 10.43 -2.58 -2.36
N ASP A 247 11.00 -3.79 -2.34
CA ASP A 247 11.37 -4.50 -1.12
C ASP A 247 12.80 -5.06 -1.17
N ALA A 248 13.23 -5.69 -0.07
CA ALA A 248 14.53 -6.35 0.02
C ALA A 248 14.59 -7.71 -0.71
N ALA A 249 13.43 -8.30 -1.03
CA ALA A 249 13.33 -9.58 -1.74
C ALA A 249 13.47 -9.41 -3.27
N GLY A 250 13.48 -8.17 -3.76
CA GLY A 250 13.67 -7.82 -5.16
C GLY A 250 12.38 -7.50 -5.90
N MET A 251 11.24 -7.37 -5.21
CA MET A 251 10.05 -6.79 -5.78
C MET A 251 10.32 -5.30 -6.06
N ALA A 252 9.96 -4.86 -7.26
CA ALA A 252 10.08 -3.48 -7.69
C ALA A 252 9.03 -3.18 -8.75
N VAL A 253 8.19 -2.17 -8.54
CA VAL A 253 7.12 -1.81 -9.47
C VAL A 253 6.82 -0.32 -9.43
N THR A 254 6.44 0.23 -10.58
CA THR A 254 5.83 1.56 -10.67
C THR A 254 4.33 1.41 -10.88
N LEU A 255 3.54 1.90 -9.92
CA LEU A 255 2.10 1.99 -9.99
C LEU A 255 1.69 3.38 -10.46
N GLU A 256 0.73 3.42 -11.38
CA GLU A 256 0.06 4.66 -11.75
C GLU A 256 -1.16 4.89 -10.87
N GLY A 257 -1.35 6.13 -10.48
CA GLY A 257 -2.46 6.55 -9.65
C GLY A 257 -2.96 7.93 -10.03
N THR A 258 -4.00 8.34 -9.32
CA THR A 258 -4.65 9.63 -9.51
C THR A 258 -4.68 10.36 -8.19
N TRP A 259 -4.16 11.59 -8.19
CA TRP A 259 -4.36 12.54 -7.11
C TRP A 259 -5.59 13.39 -7.43
N ARG A 260 -6.46 13.62 -6.44
CA ARG A 260 -7.69 14.42 -6.57
C ARG A 260 -7.79 15.46 -5.47
N ARG A 261 -8.37 16.59 -5.84
CA ARG A 261 -8.77 17.66 -4.92
C ARG A 261 -10.29 17.72 -4.86
N LEU A 262 -10.83 17.42 -3.69
CA LEU A 262 -12.27 17.49 -3.41
C LEU A 262 -12.57 18.73 -2.57
N PRO A 263 -13.84 19.21 -2.58
CA PRO A 263 -14.32 20.18 -1.60
C PRO A 263 -14.03 19.72 -0.16
N GLY A 264 -13.66 20.66 0.71
CA GLY A 264 -13.26 20.38 2.08
C GLY A 264 -13.90 21.30 3.11
N ALA A 265 -15.08 21.87 2.81
CA ALA A 265 -15.87 22.57 3.82
C ALA A 265 -16.23 21.60 4.97
N PRO A 266 -16.59 22.08 6.17
CA PRO A 266 -16.89 21.21 7.31
C PRO A 266 -17.91 20.09 7.00
N GLU A 267 -18.95 20.40 6.23
CA GLU A 267 -19.98 19.47 5.76
C GLU A 267 -19.42 18.44 4.76
N ASP A 268 -18.53 18.85 3.85
CA ASP A 268 -17.89 17.95 2.89
C ASP A 268 -17.00 16.95 3.61
N ARG A 269 -16.24 17.41 4.62
CA ARG A 269 -15.38 16.54 5.45
C ARG A 269 -16.19 15.53 6.25
N LEU A 270 -17.33 15.94 6.81
CA LEU A 270 -18.24 15.02 7.51
C LEU A 270 -18.83 13.99 6.55
N ALA A 271 -19.30 14.42 5.38
CA ALA A 271 -19.83 13.51 4.35
C ALA A 271 -18.77 12.52 3.90
N TYR A 272 -17.56 13.00 3.60
CA TYR A 272 -16.42 12.20 3.19
C TYR A 272 -15.98 11.20 4.26
N ALA A 273 -15.88 11.63 5.53
CA ALA A 273 -15.54 10.73 6.63
C ALA A 273 -16.56 9.59 6.78
N ASN A 274 -17.85 9.88 6.56
CA ASN A 274 -18.90 8.86 6.59
C ASN A 274 -18.86 7.88 5.40
N GLU A 275 -18.19 8.23 4.28
CA GLU A 275 -17.96 7.27 3.21
C GLU A 275 -17.01 6.16 3.65
N ASN A 276 -16.07 6.44 4.57
CA ASN A 276 -15.11 5.45 5.09
C ASN A 276 -14.40 4.67 3.98
N ARG A 277 -13.84 5.37 2.99
CA ARG A 277 -13.19 4.76 1.80
C ARG A 277 -12.08 3.78 2.15
N SER A 278 -11.22 4.13 3.11
CA SER A 278 -10.23 3.22 3.66
C SER A 278 -10.86 1.93 4.17
N GLY A 279 -11.93 2.05 4.99
CA GLY A 279 -12.68 0.89 5.47
C GLY A 279 -13.31 0.06 4.35
N GLN A 280 -13.86 0.68 3.31
CA GLN A 280 -14.39 -0.06 2.15
C GLN A 280 -13.32 -0.87 1.40
N LEU A 281 -12.10 -0.34 1.28
CA LEU A 281 -10.97 -1.07 0.70
C LEU A 281 -10.59 -2.24 1.59
N LEU A 282 -10.47 -2.02 2.91
CA LEU A 282 -10.20 -3.07 3.87
C LEU A 282 -11.28 -4.17 3.81
N GLU A 283 -12.56 -3.82 3.80
CA GLU A 283 -13.68 -4.78 3.72
C GLU A 283 -13.68 -5.57 2.42
N ARG A 284 -13.29 -4.97 1.29
CA ARG A 284 -13.22 -5.67 -0.01
C ARG A 284 -12.25 -6.84 0.02
N HIS A 285 -11.13 -6.68 0.71
CA HIS A 285 -10.04 -7.66 0.70
C HIS A 285 -9.99 -8.52 1.96
N LEU A 286 -10.37 -7.96 3.11
CA LEU A 286 -10.40 -8.64 4.41
C LEU A 286 -11.79 -9.19 4.78
N GLY A 287 -12.83 -8.88 4.01
CA GLY A 287 -14.19 -9.32 4.28
C GLY A 287 -14.42 -10.78 3.95
N GLN A 288 -13.94 -11.68 4.81
CA GLN A 288 -14.53 -13.00 5.12
C GLN A 288 -14.29 -13.39 6.58
#